data_AF-A0A4R7WAE9-F1
#
_entry.id   AF-A0A4R7WAE9-F1
#
_cell.length_a   1.000
_cell.length_b   1.000
_cell.length_c   1.000
_cell.angle_alpha   90.00
_cell.angle_beta   90.00
_cell.angle_gamma   90.00
#
_symmetry.space_group_name_H-M   'P 1'
#
loop_
_entity.id
_entity.type
_entity.pdbx_description
1 polymer ?
#
loop_
_entity_poly.entity_id
_entity_poly.type
_entity_poly.pdbx_seq_one_letter_code
_entity_poly.pdbx_strand_id
1 'polypeptide(L)'
;MNQLQRYASLFGGLFTVLTTAHAGTHPLAQKDLPFDRLSWVTTHNSYEKINQNFREIPQQLDDGVRGFMLDLYHDEKYSDSEAIRVCHKKICYGSFANQLGNEILPFLKKNRSEVVTLFLETYVTRDQLQKFLHSFPQVADVAFNPDNFPAASWPTHGQMAQKNQRLIIFTDRSEVAGTYTVSGRPIKVLFDQDWLVQNHWKTLGAAASSISAAHDFSCPTRWTSLPLSTVKVEARTGKQWNRLFLMNQFHYATSTTADSATYDNNLTWLMRRTANCGTTPNFIGINNYRNGDTLPYTQALSQGGIYLWERNNASTAGDTVCVIPRRAQTLRLPANGCENDEARSLSLTGIDKGTRITLFDNPSGNRADDHLIIDVIRDIGIHEKVVVGTLEQSRTTDAYRAVYVRNNGLAGKVSRVEIGTTPTDFSDASIALYEGNNAEQNLDCVVPFHYTHNVRMKRNGFGCSNDEIRSARIVKAKAGTEFTLTGHPEGSSGQGRTHVMVLRDITTPVVIPSFNRSYRDVNVKVTNHGQGIDGKISFGYFYGGR
;
A
#
# COMPACT_ATOMS: atom_id res chain seq x y z
N MET A 1 24.09 -34.30 -0.30
CA MET A 1 24.87 -34.80 -1.46
C MET A 1 23.94 -34.88 -2.66
N ASN A 2 24.34 -34.27 -3.78
CA ASN A 2 23.78 -34.38 -5.15
C ASN A 2 22.35 -33.80 -5.37
N GLN A 3 22.05 -32.90 -6.31
CA GLN A 3 22.73 -32.55 -7.57
C GLN A 3 22.58 -31.06 -7.97
N LEU A 4 23.64 -30.60 -8.65
CA LEU A 4 23.84 -29.35 -9.38
C LEU A 4 23.76 -29.65 -10.89
N GLN A 5 23.43 -28.62 -11.68
CA GLN A 5 23.64 -28.43 -13.13
C GLN A 5 22.67 -29.04 -14.15
N ARG A 6 21.96 -28.14 -14.84
CA ARG A 6 21.90 -27.87 -16.31
C ARG A 6 20.87 -26.73 -16.43
N TYR A 7 21.16 -25.57 -17.01
CA TYR A 7 21.27 -25.32 -18.45
C TYR A 7 22.06 -24.03 -18.69
N ALA A 8 23.02 -24.11 -19.62
CA ALA A 8 23.55 -22.96 -20.36
C ALA A 8 23.36 -23.28 -21.85
N SER A 9 22.61 -22.43 -22.55
CA SER A 9 22.60 -22.38 -24.02
C SER A 9 22.21 -20.97 -24.44
N LEU A 10 23.12 -20.33 -25.16
CA LEU A 10 23.02 -18.97 -25.68
C LEU A 10 21.88 -18.85 -26.70
N PHE A 11 21.08 -17.80 -26.57
CA PHE A 11 20.58 -17.06 -27.73
C PHE A 11 20.65 -15.57 -27.43
N GLY A 12 21.47 -14.87 -28.22
CA GLY A 12 21.57 -13.43 -28.22
C GLY A 12 20.29 -12.81 -28.79
N GLY A 13 19.63 -12.01 -27.97
CA GLY A 13 18.64 -11.05 -28.38
C GLY A 13 18.82 -9.83 -27.49
N LEU A 14 19.24 -8.70 -28.08
CA LEU A 14 19.21 -7.41 -27.42
C LEU A 14 17.75 -7.08 -27.09
N PHE A 15 17.27 -7.53 -25.93
CA PHE A 15 16.08 -6.95 -25.32
C PHE A 15 16.55 -5.67 -24.63
N THR A 16 16.34 -4.55 -25.31
CA THR A 16 16.30 -3.25 -24.66
C THR A 16 15.15 -3.31 -23.66
N VAL A 17 15.44 -3.72 -22.43
CA VAL A 17 14.53 -3.56 -21.31
C VAL A 17 14.43 -2.06 -21.10
N LEU A 18 13.41 -1.45 -21.71
CA LEU A 18 12.87 -0.19 -21.26
C LEU A 18 12.39 -0.43 -19.83
N THR A 19 13.30 -0.25 -18.87
CA THR A 19 12.94 0.01 -17.49
C THR A 19 12.15 1.31 -17.53
N THR A 20 10.83 1.20 -17.63
CA THR A 20 9.98 2.30 -17.18
C THR A 20 10.29 2.46 -15.71
N ALA A 21 11.19 3.40 -15.42
CA ALA A 21 11.31 3.99 -14.11
C ALA A 21 9.89 4.38 -13.71
N HIS A 22 9.29 3.61 -12.81
CA HIS A 22 8.09 4.04 -12.13
C HIS A 22 8.56 5.24 -11.31
N ALA A 23 8.43 6.43 -11.88
CA ALA A 23 8.42 7.66 -11.10
C ALA A 23 7.27 7.46 -10.10
N GLY A 24 7.62 7.07 -8.88
CA GLY A 24 6.68 6.87 -7.80
C GLY A 24 5.86 8.14 -7.69
N THR A 25 4.56 8.03 -7.92
CA THR A 25 3.63 9.12 -7.66
C THR A 25 3.52 9.30 -6.15
N HIS A 26 4.47 10.04 -5.55
CA HIS A 26 4.32 10.76 -4.29
C HIS A 26 5.16 12.03 -4.40
N PRO A 27 4.53 13.23 -4.33
CA PRO A 27 4.06 13.80 -3.06
C PRO A 27 2.89 14.81 -3.20
N LEU A 28 2.08 14.75 -4.27
CA LEU A 28 1.03 15.76 -4.48
C LEU A 28 -0.26 15.52 -3.69
N ALA A 29 -0.51 14.30 -3.19
CA ALA A 29 -1.73 13.95 -2.47
C ALA A 29 -1.75 14.33 -0.97
N GLN A 30 -0.64 14.83 -0.40
CA GLN A 30 -0.50 14.99 1.06
C GLN A 30 -0.05 16.39 1.51
N LYS A 31 -0.02 17.38 0.61
CA LYS A 31 0.46 18.74 0.92
C LYS A 31 -0.31 19.40 2.07
N ASP A 32 -1.56 19.00 2.27
CA ASP A 32 -2.46 19.62 3.23
C ASP A 32 -2.44 18.92 4.60
N LEU A 33 -1.76 17.77 4.73
CA LEU A 33 -1.63 17.08 5.99
C LEU A 33 -0.54 17.73 6.86
N PRO A 34 -0.82 18.01 8.14
CA PRO A 34 0.20 18.30 9.15
C PRO A 34 1.29 17.23 9.18
N PHE A 35 2.54 17.64 9.43
CA PHE A 35 3.69 16.73 9.42
C PHE A 35 3.55 15.56 10.42
N ASP A 36 2.88 15.77 11.56
CA ASP A 36 2.62 14.73 12.56
C ASP A 36 1.53 13.71 12.16
N ARG A 37 0.93 13.85 10.98
CA ARG A 37 -0.03 12.87 10.42
C ARG A 37 0.56 12.03 9.30
N LEU A 38 1.86 12.15 9.07
CA LEU A 38 2.58 11.43 8.04
C LEU A 38 3.54 10.43 8.68
N SER A 39 3.73 9.32 7.98
CA SER A 39 4.59 8.21 8.36
C SER A 39 5.62 7.96 7.26
N TRP A 40 6.88 7.76 7.65
CA TRP A 40 7.98 7.51 6.72
C TRP A 40 8.82 6.31 7.14
N VAL A 41 9.42 5.68 6.13
CA VAL A 41 10.53 4.76 6.35
C VAL A 41 11.75 5.55 6.82
N THR A 42 12.39 5.04 7.87
CA THR A 42 13.65 5.53 8.42
C THR A 42 14.67 4.40 8.40
N THR A 43 15.88 4.65 7.90
CA THR A 43 16.95 3.64 7.94
C THR A 43 17.82 3.82 9.18
N HIS A 44 18.07 2.71 9.89
CA HIS A 44 18.97 2.65 11.04
C HIS A 44 20.42 2.54 10.56
N ASN A 45 21.35 3.36 11.08
CA ASN A 45 22.72 3.47 10.58
C ASN A 45 22.76 3.60 9.05
N SER A 46 22.10 4.62 8.51
CA SER A 46 21.84 4.76 7.07
C SER A 46 23.07 4.73 6.18
N TYR A 47 24.24 5.03 6.75
CA TYR A 47 25.55 5.04 6.09
C TYR A 47 26.17 3.63 5.97
N GLU A 48 25.69 2.65 6.75
CA GLU A 48 26.17 1.28 6.76
C GLU A 48 25.51 0.45 5.65
N LYS A 49 26.10 0.51 4.44
CA LYS A 49 25.52 -0.09 3.22
C LYS A 49 25.07 -1.54 3.36
N ILE A 50 25.80 -2.36 4.13
CA ILE A 50 25.46 -3.78 4.31
C ILE A 50 24.09 -3.97 4.98
N ASN A 51 23.67 -3.03 5.82
CA ASN A 51 22.37 -3.00 6.47
C ASN A 51 21.31 -2.29 5.62
N GLN A 52 21.66 -1.72 4.46
CA GLN A 52 20.78 -0.92 3.60
C GLN A 52 20.73 -1.46 2.18
N ASN A 53 20.70 -2.80 2.01
CA ASN A 53 20.64 -3.43 0.67
C ASN A 53 21.80 -3.04 -0.26
N PHE A 54 22.97 -2.76 0.30
CA PHE A 54 24.14 -2.20 -0.39
C PHE A 54 23.86 -0.86 -1.09
N ARG A 55 22.92 -0.06 -0.57
CA ARG A 55 22.54 1.25 -1.11
C ARG A 55 23.06 2.39 -0.25
N GLU A 56 23.63 3.39 -0.91
CA GLU A 56 23.94 4.69 -0.32
C GLU A 56 22.66 5.54 -0.17
N ILE A 57 22.75 6.61 0.62
CA ILE A 57 21.62 7.50 0.90
C ILE A 57 20.93 8.04 -0.37
N PRO A 58 21.61 8.39 -1.48
CA PRO A 58 20.93 8.85 -2.69
C PRO A 58 19.90 7.84 -3.22
N GLN A 59 20.25 6.56 -3.24
CA GLN A 59 19.31 5.54 -3.68
C GLN A 59 18.21 5.30 -2.64
N GLN A 60 18.52 5.36 -1.34
CA GLN A 60 17.51 5.27 -0.28
C GLN A 60 16.46 6.40 -0.42
N LEU A 61 16.92 7.62 -0.71
CA LEU A 61 16.07 8.79 -0.97
C LEU A 61 15.20 8.58 -2.23
N ASP A 62 15.79 8.11 -3.33
CA ASP A 62 15.05 7.82 -4.56
C ASP A 62 13.99 6.72 -4.36
N ASP A 63 14.22 5.78 -3.44
CA ASP A 63 13.28 4.72 -3.10
C ASP A 63 12.19 5.14 -2.11
N GLY A 64 12.23 6.37 -1.59
CA GLY A 64 11.20 6.91 -0.70
C GLY A 64 11.54 6.97 0.79
N VAL A 65 12.77 6.63 1.20
CA VAL A 65 13.23 6.84 2.58
C VAL A 65 13.30 8.34 2.87
N ARG A 66 12.78 8.78 4.02
CA ARG A 66 12.79 10.20 4.43
C ARG A 66 13.31 10.44 5.84
N GLY A 67 13.66 9.39 6.57
CA GLY A 67 14.39 9.47 7.84
C GLY A 67 15.73 8.74 7.78
N PHE A 68 16.76 9.31 8.39
CA PHE A 68 18.10 8.73 8.42
C PHE A 68 18.70 8.80 9.82
N MET A 69 19.08 7.66 10.40
CA MET A 69 19.80 7.60 11.67
C MET A 69 21.31 7.57 11.41
N LEU A 70 22.03 8.52 11.99
CA LEU A 70 23.46 8.74 11.75
C LEU A 70 24.20 8.88 13.08
N ASP A 71 25.28 8.12 13.23
CA ASP A 71 26.13 8.17 14.40
C ASP A 71 27.32 9.08 14.11
N LEU A 72 27.42 10.21 14.81
CA LEU A 72 28.42 11.23 14.55
C LEU A 72 29.58 11.15 15.53
N TYR A 73 30.79 11.04 14.98
CA TYR A 73 32.05 11.08 15.73
C TYR A 73 32.97 12.16 15.17
N HIS A 74 33.78 12.76 16.03
CA HIS A 74 34.80 13.72 15.62
C HIS A 74 36.15 13.04 15.44
N ASP A 75 36.84 13.32 14.34
CA ASP A 75 38.21 12.92 14.08
C ASP A 75 39.05 14.16 13.76
N GLU A 76 39.89 14.53 14.72
CA GLU A 76 40.74 15.72 14.69
C GLU A 76 41.83 15.71 13.60
N LYS A 77 42.03 14.56 12.93
CA LYS A 77 42.98 14.45 11.82
C LYS A 77 42.50 15.11 10.54
N TYR A 78 41.21 15.41 10.45
CA TYR A 78 40.60 16.00 9.26
C TYR A 78 40.27 17.48 9.47
N SER A 79 40.09 18.23 8.38
CA SER A 79 39.65 19.62 8.42
C SER A 79 38.25 19.74 9.04
N ASP A 80 37.86 20.92 9.53
CA ASP A 80 36.51 21.16 10.08
C ASP A 80 35.37 20.68 9.16
N SER A 81 35.55 20.78 7.83
CA SER A 81 34.60 20.30 6.83
C SER A 81 34.47 18.78 6.76
N GLU A 82 35.48 18.03 7.19
CA GLU A 82 35.59 16.57 7.06
C GLU A 82 35.70 15.83 8.41
N ALA A 83 35.92 16.57 9.51
CA ALA A 83 36.21 16.09 10.85
C ALA A 83 35.04 15.36 11.51
N ILE A 84 33.80 15.64 11.09
CA ILE A 84 32.67 14.83 11.52
C ILE A 84 32.53 13.62 10.60
N ARG A 85 32.63 12.45 11.20
CA ARG A 85 32.61 11.14 10.56
C ARG A 85 31.32 10.40 10.95
N VAL A 86 30.85 9.55 10.05
CA VAL A 86 29.77 8.59 10.35
C VAL A 86 30.37 7.23 10.71
N CYS A 87 30.11 6.74 11.92
CA CYS A 87 30.79 5.56 12.44
C CYS A 87 29.87 4.68 13.30
N HIS A 88 29.92 3.36 13.07
CA HIS A 88 29.29 2.40 13.97
C HIS A 88 30.37 1.86 14.93
N LYS A 89 30.28 2.26 16.20
CA LYS A 89 31.28 1.98 17.24
C LYS A 89 32.67 2.50 16.85
N LYS A 90 33.58 1.62 16.42
CA LYS A 90 34.98 1.95 16.05
C LYS A 90 35.21 2.00 14.54
N ILE A 91 34.20 1.65 13.74
CA ILE A 91 34.33 1.55 12.28
C ILE A 91 33.66 2.77 11.66
N CYS A 92 34.43 3.56 10.91
CA CYS A 92 33.93 4.75 10.22
C CYS A 92 33.77 4.48 8.72
N TYR A 93 32.68 4.99 8.15
CA TYR A 93 32.26 4.71 6.78
C TYR A 93 32.45 5.90 5.84
N GLY A 94 32.81 7.07 6.38
CA GLY A 94 33.02 8.29 5.59
C GLY A 94 32.89 9.56 6.42
N SER A 95 33.05 10.70 5.76
CA SER A 95 32.70 11.99 6.36
C SER A 95 31.21 12.25 6.26
N PHE A 96 30.63 12.82 7.30
CA PHE A 96 29.28 13.36 7.29
C PHE A 96 29.09 14.45 6.22
N ALA A 97 30.18 15.09 5.78
CA ALA A 97 30.21 15.98 4.62
C ALA A 97 29.59 15.34 3.38
N ASN A 98 29.87 14.06 3.15
CA ASN A 98 29.35 13.36 1.99
C ASN A 98 27.84 13.18 2.12
N GLN A 99 27.34 12.70 3.26
CA GLN A 99 25.91 12.52 3.48
C GLN A 99 25.15 13.85 3.39
N LEU A 100 25.63 14.89 4.07
CA LEU A 100 24.94 16.17 4.09
C LEU A 100 25.10 16.94 2.77
N GLY A 101 26.34 17.18 2.36
CA GLY A 101 26.71 18.06 1.24
C GLY A 101 26.50 17.46 -0.14
N ASN A 102 26.79 16.17 -0.32
CA ASN A 102 26.76 15.52 -1.64
C ASN A 102 25.48 14.70 -1.88
N GLU A 103 24.79 14.26 -0.83
CA GLU A 103 23.64 13.36 -0.95
C GLU A 103 22.32 14.07 -0.59
N ILE A 104 22.18 14.56 0.65
CA ILE A 104 20.91 15.11 1.17
C ILE A 104 20.59 16.50 0.61
N LEU A 105 21.52 17.45 0.69
CA LEU A 105 21.28 18.82 0.22
C LEU A 105 21.00 18.88 -1.30
N PRO A 106 21.73 18.15 -2.17
CA PRO A 106 21.41 18.09 -3.59
C PRO A 106 20.04 17.47 -3.87
N PHE A 107 19.66 16.42 -3.14
CA PHE A 107 18.32 15.83 -3.24
C PHE A 107 17.23 16.84 -2.88
N LEU A 108 17.37 17.56 -1.76
CA LEU A 108 16.40 18.59 -1.36
C LEU A 108 16.36 19.74 -2.37
N LYS A 109 17.50 20.12 -2.96
CA LYS A 109 17.55 21.14 -4.01
C LYS A 109 16.76 20.71 -5.25
N LYS A 110 16.94 19.46 -5.69
CA LYS A 110 16.25 18.87 -6.85
C LYS A 110 14.75 18.66 -6.60
N ASN A 111 14.38 18.21 -5.40
CA ASN A 111 13.03 17.79 -5.05
C ASN A 111 12.40 18.75 -4.04
N ARG A 112 11.79 19.84 -4.53
CA ARG A 112 11.33 20.99 -3.71
C ARG A 112 10.15 20.68 -2.79
N SER A 113 9.43 19.59 -3.01
CA SER A 113 8.34 19.12 -2.16
C SER A 113 8.79 18.25 -1.01
N GLU A 114 10.01 17.69 -1.04
CA GLU A 114 10.42 16.65 -0.11
C GLU A 114 10.94 17.23 1.19
N VAL A 115 10.57 16.58 2.30
CA VAL A 115 11.11 16.83 3.64
C VAL A 115 11.96 15.63 4.06
N VAL A 116 13.17 15.89 4.56
CA VAL A 116 14.11 14.87 5.07
C VAL A 116 14.36 15.12 6.55
N THR A 117 14.37 14.05 7.34
CA THR A 117 14.63 14.08 8.78
C THR A 117 15.91 13.31 9.11
N LEU A 118 16.81 13.95 9.85
CA LEU A 118 18.02 13.33 10.38
C LEU A 118 17.86 13.09 11.87
N PHE A 119 18.20 11.89 12.32
CA PHE A 119 18.31 11.53 13.74
C PHE A 119 19.79 11.30 14.05
N LEU A 120 20.40 12.21 14.79
CA LEU A 120 21.82 12.16 15.10
C LEU A 120 22.04 11.52 16.48
N GLU A 121 22.58 10.31 16.52
CA GLU A 121 23.24 9.78 17.70
C GLU A 121 24.63 10.42 17.77
N THR A 122 24.84 11.37 18.68
CA THR A 122 26.02 12.24 18.59
C THR A 122 27.00 12.06 19.73
N TYR A 123 28.27 11.93 19.33
CA TYR A 123 29.46 11.97 20.18
C TYR A 123 30.32 13.20 19.85
N VAL A 124 29.80 14.15 19.07
CA VAL A 124 30.46 15.43 18.78
C VAL A 124 29.99 16.52 19.73
N THR A 125 30.86 17.48 20.03
CA THR A 125 30.49 18.64 20.84
C THR A 125 29.73 19.68 20.02
N ARG A 126 29.04 20.59 20.71
CA ARG A 126 28.36 21.73 20.09
C ARG A 126 29.30 22.54 19.20
N ASP A 127 30.50 22.86 19.69
CA ASP A 127 31.48 23.66 18.96
C ASP A 127 32.00 22.94 17.71
N GLN A 128 32.24 21.63 17.79
CA GLN A 128 32.64 20.82 16.64
C GLN A 128 31.54 20.81 15.56
N LEU A 129 30.28 20.64 15.96
CA LEU A 129 29.15 20.71 15.02
C LEU A 129 29.00 22.11 14.41
N GLN A 130 29.22 23.17 15.19
CA GLN A 130 29.17 24.57 14.71
C GLN A 130 30.26 24.84 13.65
N LYS A 131 31.49 24.38 13.88
CA LYS A 131 32.59 24.48 12.91
C LYS A 131 32.30 23.71 11.62
N PHE A 132 31.81 22.48 11.74
CA PHE A 132 31.42 21.68 10.59
C PHE A 132 30.32 22.38 9.77
N LEU A 133 29.24 22.84 10.42
CA LEU A 133 28.11 23.49 9.75
C LEU A 133 28.49 24.81 9.04
N HIS A 134 29.51 25.54 9.52
CA HIS A 134 30.05 26.69 8.79
C HIS A 134 30.61 26.33 7.41
N SER A 135 31.05 25.08 7.21
CA SER A 135 31.54 24.60 5.92
C SER A 135 30.40 24.30 4.93
N PHE A 136 29.15 24.26 5.39
CA PHE A 136 27.95 23.94 4.58
C PHE A 136 26.89 25.04 4.68
N PRO A 137 27.15 26.26 4.16
CA PRO A 137 26.25 27.39 4.29
C PRO A 137 24.86 27.16 3.67
N GLN A 138 24.75 26.22 2.72
CA GLN A 138 23.48 25.86 2.07
C GLN A 138 22.51 25.15 3.02
N VAL A 139 22.97 24.61 4.16
CA VAL A 139 22.09 24.02 5.18
C VAL A 139 21.07 25.05 5.67
N ALA A 140 21.49 26.30 5.86
CA ALA A 140 20.61 27.37 6.31
C ALA A 140 19.52 27.76 5.29
N ASP A 141 19.63 27.33 4.03
CA ASP A 141 18.58 27.53 3.02
C ASP A 141 17.39 26.59 3.22
N VAL A 142 17.64 25.41 3.81
CA VAL A 142 16.66 24.32 3.89
C VAL A 142 16.32 23.88 5.32
N ALA A 143 17.11 24.27 6.32
CA ALA A 143 16.95 23.85 7.70
C ALA A 143 15.57 24.24 8.25
N PHE A 144 14.89 23.27 8.85
CA PHE A 144 13.63 23.49 9.54
C PHE A 144 13.85 24.29 10.82
N ASN A 145 13.04 25.33 11.02
CA ASN A 145 13.04 26.10 12.25
C ASN A 145 11.60 26.23 12.77
N PRO A 146 11.27 25.59 13.90
CA PRO A 146 9.93 25.63 14.49
C PRO A 146 9.41 27.05 14.75
N ASP A 147 10.28 28.02 15.03
CA ASP A 147 9.91 29.40 15.36
C ASP A 147 9.18 30.10 14.20
N ASN A 148 9.35 29.62 12.96
CA ASN A 148 8.74 30.18 11.76
C ASN A 148 7.30 29.70 11.49
N PHE A 149 6.75 28.87 12.38
CA PHE A 149 5.45 28.23 12.25
C PHE A 149 4.55 28.45 13.48
N PRO A 150 3.22 28.39 13.32
CA PRO A 150 2.27 28.62 14.41
C PRO A 150 2.49 27.69 15.60
N ALA A 151 2.15 28.17 16.81
CA ALA A 151 2.30 27.38 18.03
C ALA A 151 1.29 26.22 18.15
N ALA A 152 0.13 26.33 17.50
CA ALA A 152 -1.01 25.44 17.74
C ALA A 152 -0.84 24.01 17.18
N SER A 153 -0.23 23.85 16.01
CA SER A 153 -0.10 22.55 15.33
C SER A 153 1.15 22.49 14.45
N TRP A 154 1.60 21.28 14.15
CA TRP A 154 2.64 21.07 13.14
C TRP A 154 2.24 21.75 11.83
N PRO A 155 3.20 22.36 11.11
CA PRO A 155 2.93 22.84 9.76
C PRO A 155 2.58 21.67 8.85
N THR A 156 1.81 21.98 7.81
CA THR A 156 1.56 21.00 6.74
C THR A 156 2.82 20.77 5.92
N HIS A 157 2.89 19.61 5.27
CA HIS A 157 3.98 19.29 4.35
C HIS A 157 4.13 20.37 3.25
N GLY A 158 3.02 20.90 2.75
CA GLY A 158 2.98 22.00 1.79
C GLY A 158 3.54 23.31 2.35
N GLN A 159 3.22 23.67 3.61
CA GLN A 159 3.75 24.88 4.26
C GLN A 159 5.26 24.79 4.47
N MET A 160 5.77 23.63 4.89
CA MET A 160 7.21 23.37 4.99
C MET A 160 7.90 23.56 3.64
N ALA A 161 7.30 23.04 2.57
CA ALA A 161 7.82 23.16 1.23
C ALA A 161 7.84 24.61 0.72
N GLN A 162 6.76 25.36 0.94
CA GLN A 162 6.64 26.77 0.54
C GLN A 162 7.70 27.65 1.21
N LYS A 163 7.96 27.44 2.51
CA LYS A 163 8.99 28.16 3.26
C LYS A 163 10.42 27.64 3.03
N ASN A 164 10.57 26.59 2.22
CA ASN A 164 11.82 25.84 2.03
C ASN A 164 12.44 25.39 3.35
N GLN A 165 11.65 25.01 4.35
CA GLN A 165 12.12 24.52 5.65
C GLN A 165 11.85 23.02 5.74
N ARG A 166 12.75 22.25 5.14
CA ARG A 166 12.52 20.85 4.73
C ARG A 166 13.61 19.88 5.19
N LEU A 167 14.63 20.35 5.90
CA LEU A 167 15.62 19.50 6.57
C LEU A 167 15.41 19.60 8.08
N ILE A 168 14.85 18.57 8.70
CA ILE A 168 14.71 18.48 10.16
C ILE A 168 15.94 17.75 10.71
N ILE A 169 16.55 18.30 11.76
CA ILE A 169 17.74 17.71 12.38
C ILE A 169 17.46 17.51 13.88
N PHE A 170 17.33 16.26 14.30
CA PHE A 170 17.26 15.86 15.70
C PHE A 170 18.62 15.39 16.21
N THR A 171 18.86 15.57 17.50
CA THR A 171 20.02 15.01 18.22
C THR A 171 19.57 14.39 19.53
N ASP A 172 20.26 13.32 19.95
CA ASP A 172 20.06 12.64 21.23
C ASP A 172 20.76 13.32 22.41
N ARG A 173 21.49 14.44 22.18
CA ARG A 173 22.22 15.19 23.21
C ARG A 173 21.65 16.59 23.40
N SER A 174 21.24 16.87 24.64
CA SER A 174 20.66 18.16 25.01
C SER A 174 21.68 19.31 24.90
N GLU A 175 22.97 18.99 25.09
CA GLU A 175 24.08 19.94 25.06
C GLU A 175 24.46 20.35 23.62
N VAL A 176 24.10 19.51 22.65
CA VAL A 176 24.30 19.77 21.21
C VAL A 176 23.08 20.45 20.62
N ALA A 177 21.87 20.20 21.11
CA ALA A 177 20.67 20.88 20.63
C ALA A 177 20.73 22.42 20.83
N GLY A 178 20.06 23.16 19.94
CA GLY A 178 19.92 24.61 20.04
C GLY A 178 20.03 25.35 18.71
N THR A 179 20.25 26.67 18.79
CA THR A 179 20.39 27.54 17.61
C THR A 179 21.86 27.67 17.23
N TYR A 180 22.19 27.29 16.01
CA TYR A 180 23.50 27.50 15.40
C TYR A 180 23.45 28.67 14.44
N THR A 181 24.56 29.37 14.26
CA THR A 181 24.65 30.46 13.28
C THR A 181 25.46 30.00 12.09
N VAL A 182 24.90 30.00 10.89
CA VAL A 182 25.59 29.60 9.66
C VAL A 182 25.43 30.73 8.65
N SER A 183 26.55 31.35 8.26
CA SER A 183 26.55 32.55 7.39
C SER A 183 25.57 33.64 7.86
N GLY A 184 25.56 33.92 9.18
CA GLY A 184 24.69 34.91 9.80
C GLY A 184 23.21 34.51 9.94
N ARG A 185 22.83 33.29 9.54
CA ARG A 185 21.45 32.79 9.61
C ARG A 185 21.29 31.73 10.69
N PRO A 186 20.20 31.77 11.48
CA PRO A 186 19.95 30.78 12.50
C PRO A 186 19.47 29.47 11.88
N ILE A 187 20.06 28.35 12.29
CA ILE A 187 19.56 26.99 12.04
C ILE A 187 19.28 26.31 13.37
N LYS A 188 18.29 25.41 13.42
CA LYS A 188 17.89 24.71 14.64
C LYS A 188 18.30 23.24 14.55
N VAL A 189 18.99 22.78 15.60
CA VAL A 189 19.16 21.35 15.90
C VAL A 189 18.31 21.05 17.12
N LEU A 190 17.40 20.08 16.99
CA LEU A 190 16.33 19.82 17.94
C LEU A 190 16.70 18.66 18.88
N PHE A 191 16.50 18.81 20.18
CA PHE A 191 16.72 17.71 21.13
C PHE A 191 15.57 16.71 21.03
N ASP A 192 15.84 15.44 20.72
CA ASP A 192 14.81 14.46 20.42
C ASP A 192 13.74 14.31 21.51
N GLN A 193 14.13 14.23 22.79
CA GLN A 193 13.19 14.13 23.91
C GLN A 193 12.29 15.35 24.11
N ASP A 194 12.52 16.46 23.40
CA ASP A 194 11.57 17.59 23.42
C ASP A 194 10.44 17.42 22.39
N TRP A 195 10.70 16.72 21.28
CA TRP A 195 9.83 16.74 20.10
C TRP A 195 9.22 15.39 19.76
N LEU A 196 9.81 14.29 20.21
CA LEU A 196 9.37 12.95 19.88
C LEU A 196 9.36 11.99 21.07
N VAL A 197 8.73 10.84 20.88
CA VAL A 197 8.87 9.65 21.72
C VAL A 197 9.49 8.52 20.90
N GLN A 198 10.10 7.55 21.56
CA GLN A 198 10.63 6.34 20.93
C GLN A 198 10.34 5.13 21.79
N ASN A 199 10.16 3.96 21.15
CA ASN A 199 10.27 2.71 21.88
C ASN A 199 11.73 2.30 22.04
N HIS A 200 11.99 1.47 23.04
CA HIS A 200 13.31 0.89 23.25
C HIS A 200 13.71 0.04 22.04
N TRP A 201 14.96 0.17 21.58
CA TRP A 201 15.44 -0.40 20.31
C TRP A 201 15.89 -1.85 20.42
N LYS A 202 16.25 -2.34 21.62
CA LYS A 202 16.81 -3.69 21.81
C LYS A 202 15.78 -4.82 21.92
N THR A 203 14.49 -4.52 21.84
CA THR A 203 13.44 -5.49 22.19
C THR A 203 13.31 -6.64 21.19
N LEU A 204 13.72 -6.45 19.93
CA LEU A 204 13.78 -7.56 18.97
C LEU A 204 15.02 -8.45 19.18
N GLY A 205 15.94 -8.09 20.09
CA GLY A 205 17.13 -8.88 20.37
C GLY A 205 18.33 -8.55 19.48
N ALA A 206 19.42 -9.28 19.69
CA ALA A 206 20.70 -9.00 19.05
C ALA A 206 20.74 -9.40 17.58
N ALA A 207 20.24 -10.60 17.29
CA ALA A 207 20.24 -11.20 15.97
C ALA A 207 18.83 -11.68 15.65
N ALA A 208 18.42 -11.50 14.41
CA ALA A 208 17.17 -12.04 13.95
C ALA A 208 17.19 -13.57 14.02
N SER A 209 16.15 -14.15 14.62
CA SER A 209 16.04 -15.59 14.81
C SER A 209 14.63 -16.07 14.51
N SER A 210 14.49 -17.33 14.12
CA SER A 210 13.18 -17.96 13.95
C SER A 210 12.46 -18.29 15.25
N ILE A 211 13.09 -18.00 16.39
CA ILE A 211 12.52 -18.23 17.72
C ILE A 211 11.66 -17.02 18.06
N SER A 212 10.35 -17.08 17.80
CA SER A 212 9.42 -15.98 18.09
C SER A 212 9.48 -15.48 19.54
N ALA A 213 9.81 -16.36 20.50
CA ALA A 213 9.99 -16.01 21.91
C ALA A 213 11.23 -15.14 22.18
N ALA A 214 12.19 -15.07 21.24
CA ALA A 214 13.36 -14.20 21.34
C ALA A 214 13.03 -12.74 20.98
N HIS A 215 11.90 -12.49 20.31
CA HIS A 215 11.46 -11.17 19.91
C HIS A 215 10.42 -10.65 20.89
N ASP A 216 10.78 -9.61 21.65
CA ASP A 216 9.83 -8.87 22.44
C ASP A 216 9.15 -7.80 21.57
N PHE A 217 7.95 -8.12 21.09
CA PHE A 217 7.09 -7.18 20.37
C PHE A 217 6.34 -6.22 21.31
N SER A 218 6.54 -6.31 22.64
CA SER A 218 6.13 -5.25 23.54
C SER A 218 6.83 -3.96 23.12
N CYS A 219 6.13 -2.83 23.25
CA CYS A 219 6.62 -1.53 22.80
C CYS A 219 6.94 -0.63 24.00
N PRO A 220 7.92 -1.00 24.85
CA PRO A 220 8.27 -0.20 26.00
C PRO A 220 8.89 1.11 25.52
N THR A 221 8.64 2.19 26.26
CA THR A 221 9.30 3.47 25.98
C THR A 221 10.82 3.33 26.08
N ARG A 222 11.54 4.09 25.25
CA ARG A 222 13.00 4.24 25.33
C ARG A 222 13.43 4.94 26.62
N TRP A 223 12.62 5.89 27.09
CA TRP A 223 12.93 6.74 28.24
C TRP A 223 11.85 6.62 29.30
N THR A 224 12.22 6.19 30.49
CA THR A 224 11.28 5.98 31.61
C THR A 224 10.57 7.27 32.03
N SER A 225 11.23 8.42 31.90
CA SER A 225 10.65 9.75 32.16
C SER A 225 9.73 10.26 31.07
N LEU A 226 9.69 9.60 29.89
CA LEU A 226 8.90 10.04 28.74
C LEU A 226 8.12 8.85 28.14
N PRO A 227 6.97 8.49 28.72
CA PRO A 227 6.11 7.41 28.21
C PRO A 227 5.63 7.68 26.77
N LEU A 228 5.37 6.62 25.99
CA LEU A 228 4.84 6.73 24.61
C LEU A 228 3.48 7.42 24.53
N SER A 229 2.70 7.40 25.62
CA SER A 229 1.41 8.10 25.74
C SER A 229 1.56 9.61 25.92
N THR A 230 2.79 10.14 26.02
CA THR A 230 3.02 11.59 26.13
C THR A 230 2.71 12.25 24.78
N VAL A 231 1.56 12.91 24.69
CA VAL A 231 1.07 13.44 23.41
C VAL A 231 1.74 14.74 23.01
N LYS A 232 2.03 15.66 23.94
CA LYS A 232 2.52 17.01 23.62
C LYS A 232 4.03 17.14 23.71
N VAL A 233 4.60 17.91 22.79
CA VAL A 233 6.02 18.30 22.84
C VAL A 233 6.31 19.05 24.15
N GLU A 234 7.58 19.11 24.55
CA GLU A 234 7.96 19.74 25.82
C GLU A 234 7.53 21.23 25.83
N ALA A 235 6.99 21.72 26.95
CA ALA A 235 6.57 23.10 27.16
C ALA A 235 7.66 24.12 26.80
N ARG A 236 8.93 23.82 27.10
CA ARG A 236 10.06 24.70 26.75
C ARG A 236 10.27 24.92 25.24
N THR A 237 9.65 24.11 24.39
CA THR A 237 9.64 24.33 22.93
C THR A 237 8.77 25.53 22.52
N GLY A 238 7.87 25.99 23.40
CA GLY A 238 6.88 27.02 23.09
C GLY A 238 5.79 26.59 22.11
N LYS A 239 5.67 25.29 21.83
CA LYS A 239 4.70 24.72 20.88
C LYS A 239 3.66 23.86 21.61
N GLN A 240 2.46 23.76 21.03
CA GLN A 240 1.37 22.88 21.45
C GLN A 240 1.22 21.67 20.52
N TRP A 241 2.29 21.38 19.77
CA TRP A 241 2.33 20.32 18.78
C TRP A 241 2.27 18.94 19.44
N ASN A 242 1.78 17.95 18.70
CA ASN A 242 1.90 16.58 19.16
C ASN A 242 3.35 16.10 18.97
N ARG A 243 3.81 15.20 19.84
CA ARG A 243 5.09 14.54 19.67
C ARG A 243 5.03 13.63 18.45
N LEU A 244 6.11 13.62 17.70
CA LEU A 244 6.33 12.60 16.69
C LEU A 244 6.67 11.27 17.37
N PHE A 245 6.40 10.15 16.71
CA PHE A 245 6.83 8.84 17.18
C PHE A 245 7.82 8.20 16.21
N LEU A 246 9.03 7.93 16.69
CA LEU A 246 10.00 7.08 16.01
C LEU A 246 9.95 5.67 16.60
N MET A 247 9.38 4.74 15.83
CA MET A 247 9.30 3.33 16.17
C MET A 247 10.58 2.61 15.74
N ASN A 248 11.35 2.12 16.69
CA ASN A 248 12.51 1.27 16.44
C ASN A 248 12.04 -0.17 16.19
N GLN A 249 12.30 -0.69 14.99
CA GLN A 249 11.89 -2.01 14.50
C GLN A 249 13.09 -2.68 13.79
N PHE A 250 14.12 -3.03 14.56
CA PHE A 250 15.31 -3.70 14.02
C PHE A 250 16.04 -4.48 15.12
N HIS A 251 16.84 -5.45 14.69
CA HIS A 251 17.83 -6.11 15.54
C HIS A 251 19.09 -5.24 15.68
N TYR A 252 19.63 -5.13 16.90
CA TYR A 252 20.69 -4.15 17.20
C TYR A 252 22.12 -4.62 16.87
N ALA A 253 22.34 -5.90 16.52
CA ALA A 253 23.68 -6.40 16.18
C ALA A 253 23.76 -6.92 14.74
N THR A 254 22.92 -7.88 14.34
CA THR A 254 22.96 -8.47 12.99
C THR A 254 21.57 -8.75 12.44
N SER A 255 21.30 -8.34 11.20
CA SER A 255 20.09 -8.71 10.46
C SER A 255 20.43 -8.91 8.99
N THR A 256 20.11 -10.09 8.44
CA THR A 256 20.22 -10.32 7.00
C THR A 256 19.00 -9.77 6.26
N THR A 257 19.08 -9.65 4.94
CA THR A 257 17.93 -9.23 4.12
C THR A 257 16.73 -10.18 4.26
N ALA A 258 16.99 -11.49 4.35
CA ALA A 258 15.95 -12.51 4.52
C ALA A 258 15.30 -12.42 5.90
N ASP A 259 16.10 -12.23 6.95
CA ASP A 259 15.57 -12.11 8.30
C ASP A 259 14.77 -10.82 8.48
N SER A 260 15.29 -9.70 7.96
CA SER A 260 14.55 -8.43 7.96
C SER A 260 13.21 -8.57 7.23
N ALA A 261 13.18 -9.26 6.08
CA ALA A 261 11.94 -9.50 5.35
C ALA A 261 10.93 -10.33 6.16
N THR A 262 11.42 -11.32 6.92
CA THR A 262 10.58 -12.30 7.62
C THR A 262 10.06 -11.77 8.96
N TYR A 263 10.86 -10.97 9.68
CA TYR A 263 10.56 -10.58 11.07
C TYR A 263 10.43 -9.07 11.25
N ASP A 264 11.43 -8.29 10.85
CA ASP A 264 11.48 -6.85 11.16
C ASP A 264 10.45 -6.08 10.33
N ASN A 265 10.46 -6.32 9.02
CA ASN A 265 9.75 -5.55 8.01
C ASN A 265 8.52 -6.26 7.46
N ASN A 266 8.22 -7.48 7.91
CA ASN A 266 6.98 -8.18 7.55
C ASN A 266 5.77 -7.44 8.15
N LEU A 267 4.72 -7.28 7.36
CA LEU A 267 3.54 -6.52 7.74
C LEU A 267 2.87 -6.99 9.04
N THR A 268 2.77 -8.30 9.26
CA THR A 268 2.16 -8.87 10.48
C THR A 268 2.86 -8.37 11.73
N TRP A 269 4.20 -8.35 11.71
CA TRP A 269 5.01 -7.93 12.84
C TRP A 269 5.07 -6.40 13.00
N LEU A 270 5.09 -5.66 11.89
CA LEU A 270 4.96 -4.21 11.88
C LEU A 270 3.63 -3.74 12.50
N MET A 271 2.52 -4.36 12.09
CA MET A 271 1.19 -4.07 12.62
C MET A 271 1.07 -4.45 14.08
N ARG A 272 1.60 -5.62 14.47
CA ARG A 272 1.65 -6.06 15.88
C ARG A 272 2.39 -5.06 16.74
N ARG A 273 3.57 -4.60 16.30
CA ARG A 273 4.35 -3.59 17.01
C ARG A 273 3.58 -2.29 17.15
N THR A 274 3.04 -1.78 16.04
CA THR A 274 2.26 -0.54 16.00
C THR A 274 1.09 -0.58 16.98
N ALA A 275 0.32 -1.68 16.98
CA ALA A 275 -0.79 -1.88 17.90
C ALA A 275 -0.33 -1.89 19.37
N ASN A 276 0.77 -2.59 19.68
CA ASN A 276 1.33 -2.64 21.02
C ASN A 276 1.88 -1.30 21.52
N CYS A 277 2.33 -0.42 20.62
CA CYS A 277 2.77 0.93 20.99
C CYS A 277 1.61 1.87 21.36
N GLY A 278 0.38 1.58 20.90
CA GLY A 278 -0.80 2.41 21.18
C GLY A 278 -0.77 3.81 20.53
N THR A 279 0.18 4.06 19.64
CA THR A 279 0.32 5.32 18.89
C THR A 279 0.82 5.02 17.47
N THR A 280 0.40 5.84 16.50
CA THR A 280 0.80 5.66 15.09
C THR A 280 2.20 6.22 14.87
N PRO A 281 3.15 5.44 14.32
CA PRO A 281 4.50 5.91 14.09
C PRO A 281 4.56 6.94 12.97
N ASN A 282 5.25 8.05 13.21
CA ASN A 282 5.66 8.97 12.15
C ASN A 282 6.91 8.47 11.44
N PHE A 283 7.74 7.70 12.13
CA PHE A 283 8.94 7.11 11.56
C PHE A 283 9.02 5.64 11.97
N ILE A 284 9.27 4.75 11.02
CA ILE A 284 9.56 3.35 11.29
C ILE A 284 11.03 3.12 10.94
N GLY A 285 11.86 3.05 11.99
CA GLY A 285 13.29 2.77 11.91
C GLY A 285 13.55 1.29 11.67
N ILE A 286 14.23 0.94 10.58
CA ILE A 286 14.48 -0.44 10.16
C ILE A 286 15.87 -0.63 9.55
N ASN A 287 16.28 -1.89 9.42
CA ASN A 287 17.36 -2.33 8.51
C ASN A 287 16.74 -2.92 7.22
N ASN A 288 17.55 -3.02 6.16
CA ASN A 288 17.23 -3.66 4.88
C ASN A 288 15.90 -3.17 4.28
N TYR A 289 15.76 -1.86 4.16
CA TYR A 289 14.50 -1.18 3.83
C TYR A 289 13.80 -1.59 2.54
N ARG A 290 14.49 -2.26 1.60
CA ARG A 290 13.87 -2.81 0.38
C ARG A 290 13.22 -4.18 0.59
N ASN A 291 13.37 -4.78 1.77
CA ASN A 291 12.84 -6.09 2.10
C ASN A 291 11.63 -5.95 3.03
N GLY A 292 10.51 -6.59 2.69
CA GLY A 292 9.26 -6.52 3.45
C GLY A 292 8.37 -5.34 3.05
N ASP A 293 7.48 -4.96 3.97
CA ASP A 293 6.27 -4.17 3.72
C ASP A 293 6.31 -2.75 4.28
N THR A 294 7.45 -2.31 4.85
CA THR A 294 7.50 -1.04 5.58
C THR A 294 7.15 0.16 4.71
N LEU A 295 7.55 0.17 3.42
CA LEU A 295 7.21 1.26 2.51
C LEU A 295 5.70 1.34 2.20
N PRO A 296 5.03 0.29 1.69
CA PRO A 296 3.58 0.35 1.51
C PRO A 296 2.83 0.55 2.84
N TYR A 297 3.33 0.04 3.96
CA TYR A 297 2.71 0.22 5.27
C TYR A 297 2.74 1.68 5.74
N THR A 298 3.89 2.36 5.65
CA THR A 298 4.00 3.79 6.03
C THR A 298 3.13 4.69 5.13
N GLN A 299 3.01 4.35 3.83
CA GLN A 299 2.07 5.02 2.94
C GLN A 299 0.62 4.81 3.39
N ALA A 300 0.24 3.58 3.75
CA ALA A 300 -1.10 3.25 4.21
C ALA A 300 -1.46 3.92 5.55
N LEU A 301 -0.51 4.00 6.50
CA LEU A 301 -0.70 4.73 7.76
C LEU A 301 -1.03 6.22 7.53
N SER A 302 -0.46 6.80 6.48
CA SER A 302 -0.62 8.22 6.17
C SER A 302 -1.82 8.55 5.27
N GLN A 303 -2.29 7.58 4.47
CA GLN A 303 -3.22 7.84 3.34
C GLN A 303 -4.41 6.89 3.29
N GLY A 304 -4.41 5.85 4.09
CA GLY A 304 -5.36 4.75 3.99
C GLY A 304 -4.81 3.61 3.13
N GLY A 305 -5.36 2.43 3.34
CA GLY A 305 -4.90 1.22 2.67
C GLY A 305 -5.93 0.10 2.72
N ILE A 306 -5.69 -0.87 1.84
CA ILE A 306 -6.44 -2.12 1.72
C ILE A 306 -5.53 -3.22 2.25
N TYR A 307 -5.90 -3.85 3.35
CA TYR A 307 -5.12 -4.89 4.01
C TYR A 307 -5.71 -6.24 3.63
N LEU A 308 -4.90 -7.11 3.04
CA LEU A 308 -5.29 -8.48 2.68
C LEU A 308 -4.87 -9.44 3.80
N TRP A 309 -5.72 -10.42 4.11
CA TRP A 309 -5.53 -11.33 5.24
C TRP A 309 -5.66 -12.78 4.80
N GLU A 310 -4.81 -13.64 5.36
CA GLU A 310 -4.82 -15.09 5.10
C GLU A 310 -5.99 -15.81 5.76
N ARG A 311 -6.67 -15.17 6.71
CA ARG A 311 -7.85 -15.72 7.39
C ARG A 311 -9.07 -14.87 7.11
N ASN A 312 -10.24 -15.49 7.26
CA ASN A 312 -11.51 -14.77 7.20
C ASN A 312 -11.62 -13.72 8.31
N ASN A 313 -12.49 -12.73 8.08
CA ASN A 313 -12.84 -11.66 9.03
C ASN A 313 -11.67 -10.76 9.45
N ALA A 314 -10.65 -10.59 8.59
CA ALA A 314 -9.45 -9.83 8.90
C ALA A 314 -8.81 -10.26 10.25
N SER A 315 -8.80 -11.57 10.49
CA SER A 315 -8.35 -12.16 11.75
C SER A 315 -6.84 -12.09 11.90
N THR A 316 -6.38 -11.54 13.01
CA THR A 316 -4.97 -11.41 13.39
C THR A 316 -4.36 -12.72 13.90
N ALA A 317 -5.11 -13.83 13.87
CA ALA A 317 -4.62 -15.17 14.21
C ALA A 317 -3.89 -15.85 13.03
N GLY A 318 -3.92 -15.27 11.84
CA GLY A 318 -3.06 -15.63 10.71
C GLY A 318 -2.27 -14.41 10.25
N ASP A 319 -1.51 -14.57 9.17
CA ASP A 319 -0.67 -13.48 8.71
C ASP A 319 -1.48 -12.46 7.91
N THR A 320 -1.00 -11.22 7.97
CA THR A 320 -1.44 -10.17 7.06
C THR A 320 -0.61 -10.31 5.80
N VAL A 321 -1.25 -10.74 4.71
CA VAL A 321 -0.61 -10.99 3.40
C VAL A 321 0.13 -9.73 2.98
N CYS A 322 -0.59 -8.62 2.82
CA CYS A 322 0.03 -7.34 2.51
C CYS A 322 -0.93 -6.17 2.74
N VAL A 323 -0.39 -4.97 2.55
CA VAL A 323 -1.15 -3.73 2.52
C VAL A 323 -0.93 -3.02 1.19
N ILE A 324 -2.02 -2.62 0.57
CA ILE A 324 -2.01 -1.88 -0.69
C ILE A 324 -2.41 -0.43 -0.39
N PRO A 325 -1.51 0.54 -0.57
CA PRO A 325 -1.82 1.96 -0.36
C PRO A 325 -2.99 2.42 -1.22
N ARG A 326 -3.80 3.33 -0.68
CA ARG A 326 -4.97 3.92 -1.37
C ARG A 326 -4.56 4.81 -2.54
N ARG A 327 -4.34 4.19 -3.70
CA ARG A 327 -4.14 4.87 -4.99
C ARG A 327 -4.62 3.97 -6.12
N ALA A 328 -5.03 4.60 -7.23
CA ALA A 328 -5.37 3.85 -8.44
C ALA A 328 -4.13 3.11 -8.94
N GLN A 329 -4.24 1.79 -9.08
CA GLN A 329 -3.14 0.92 -9.51
C GLN A 329 -3.67 -0.47 -9.87
N THR A 330 -2.85 -1.22 -10.60
CA THR A 330 -3.02 -2.65 -10.84
C THR A 330 -1.82 -3.38 -10.28
N LEU A 331 -2.07 -4.42 -9.49
CA LEU A 331 -1.06 -5.33 -8.98
C LEU A 331 -1.32 -6.72 -9.54
N ARG A 332 -0.30 -7.32 -10.17
CA ARG A 332 -0.27 -8.74 -10.49
C ARG A 332 0.60 -9.41 -9.43
N LEU A 333 0.04 -10.37 -8.71
CA LEU A 333 0.70 -10.98 -7.56
C LEU A 333 1.64 -12.12 -8.02
N PRO A 334 2.77 -12.34 -7.32
CA PRO A 334 3.24 -11.59 -6.16
C PRO A 334 3.84 -10.22 -6.53
N ALA A 335 3.57 -9.17 -5.74
CA ALA A 335 4.10 -7.83 -5.98
C ALA A 335 4.06 -6.94 -4.72
N ASN A 336 5.09 -6.10 -4.52
CA ASN A 336 5.16 -5.10 -3.45
C ASN A 336 4.85 -5.65 -2.05
N GLY A 337 5.37 -6.85 -1.74
CA GLY A 337 5.13 -7.53 -0.47
C GLY A 337 3.87 -8.40 -0.44
N CYS A 338 2.97 -8.27 -1.42
CA CYS A 338 1.82 -9.16 -1.54
C CYS A 338 2.19 -10.52 -2.14
N GLU A 339 1.92 -11.59 -1.40
CA GLU A 339 1.99 -12.97 -1.88
C GLU A 339 0.83 -13.31 -2.83
N ASN A 340 1.07 -14.27 -3.72
CA ASN A 340 0.05 -14.83 -4.61
C ASN A 340 -0.75 -15.91 -3.88
N ASP A 341 -2.06 -15.99 -4.11
CA ASP A 341 -2.91 -17.10 -3.64
C ASP A 341 -3.01 -17.26 -2.11
N GLU A 342 -2.75 -16.21 -1.33
CA GLU A 342 -2.88 -16.28 0.14
C GLU A 342 -4.14 -15.57 0.68
N ALA A 343 -4.61 -14.51 0.00
CA ALA A 343 -5.67 -13.66 0.54
C ALA A 343 -7.04 -14.35 0.59
N ARG A 344 -7.68 -14.35 1.78
CA ARG A 344 -9.02 -14.91 2.04
C ARG A 344 -10.05 -13.89 2.54
N SER A 345 -9.60 -12.74 3.03
CA SER A 345 -10.44 -11.60 3.38
C SER A 345 -9.66 -10.29 3.28
N LEU A 346 -10.35 -9.15 3.42
CA LEU A 346 -9.68 -7.85 3.46
C LEU A 346 -10.28 -6.90 4.51
N SER A 347 -9.51 -5.87 4.88
CA SER A 347 -10.02 -4.71 5.61
C SER A 347 -9.59 -3.40 4.97
N LEU A 348 -10.43 -2.39 5.12
CA LEU A 348 -10.29 -1.06 4.53
C LEU A 348 -10.11 -0.03 5.66
N THR A 349 -9.18 0.90 5.47
CA THR A 349 -9.03 2.11 6.29
C THR A 349 -8.68 3.29 5.39
N GLY A 350 -9.23 4.47 5.71
CA GLY A 350 -8.92 5.70 4.98
C GLY A 350 -9.35 5.70 3.51
N ILE A 351 -10.29 4.86 3.07
CA ILE A 351 -10.67 4.73 1.65
C ILE A 351 -11.79 5.70 1.28
N ASP A 352 -11.63 6.45 0.19
CA ASP A 352 -12.62 7.42 -0.29
C ASP A 352 -13.84 6.73 -0.92
N LYS A 353 -15.01 7.36 -0.77
CA LYS A 353 -16.22 7.01 -1.50
C LYS A 353 -15.97 7.00 -3.00
N GLY A 354 -16.54 6.01 -3.69
CA GLY A 354 -16.38 5.83 -5.13
C GLY A 354 -15.09 5.13 -5.53
N THR A 355 -14.31 4.62 -4.57
CA THR A 355 -13.22 3.70 -4.85
C THR A 355 -13.79 2.32 -5.21
N ARG A 356 -13.29 1.72 -6.30
CA ARG A 356 -13.54 0.32 -6.66
C ARG A 356 -12.28 -0.50 -6.44
N ILE A 357 -12.44 -1.65 -5.80
CA ILE A 357 -11.42 -2.68 -5.64
C ILE A 357 -11.91 -3.93 -6.35
N THR A 358 -11.14 -4.47 -7.28
CA THR A 358 -11.45 -5.74 -7.95
C THR A 358 -10.34 -6.75 -7.70
N LEU A 359 -10.70 -7.91 -7.17
CA LEU A 359 -9.80 -9.04 -6.94
C LEU A 359 -10.10 -10.11 -7.98
N PHE A 360 -9.08 -10.71 -8.56
CA PHE A 360 -9.21 -11.77 -9.56
C PHE A 360 -8.35 -12.96 -9.16
N ASP A 361 -8.87 -14.16 -9.44
CA ASP A 361 -8.07 -15.38 -9.47
C ASP A 361 -7.11 -15.33 -10.67
N ASN A 362 -7.63 -14.96 -11.84
CA ASN A 362 -6.82 -14.92 -13.04
C ASN A 362 -5.79 -13.76 -13.04
N PRO A 363 -4.48 -14.02 -13.24
CA PRO A 363 -3.44 -12.98 -13.21
C PRO A 363 -3.53 -11.97 -14.37
N SER A 364 -4.28 -12.28 -15.43
CA SER A 364 -4.58 -11.34 -16.52
C SER A 364 -5.79 -10.46 -16.23
N GLY A 365 -6.50 -10.68 -15.11
CA GLY A 365 -7.79 -10.06 -14.76
C GLY A 365 -8.93 -10.40 -15.71
N ASN A 366 -8.82 -11.54 -16.40
CA ASN A 366 -9.94 -12.11 -17.12
C ASN A 366 -11.08 -12.43 -16.12
N ARG A 367 -12.30 -12.04 -16.48
CA ARG A 367 -13.52 -12.25 -15.69
C ARG A 367 -14.22 -13.57 -15.97
N ALA A 368 -13.69 -14.40 -16.86
CA ALA A 368 -14.12 -15.79 -17.06
C ALA A 368 -13.69 -16.71 -15.90
N ASP A 369 -13.04 -16.17 -14.87
CA ASP A 369 -12.73 -16.87 -13.63
C ASP A 369 -13.25 -16.09 -12.41
N ASP A 370 -13.04 -16.65 -11.21
CA ASP A 370 -13.44 -16.04 -9.96
C ASP A 370 -12.96 -14.58 -9.83
N HIS A 371 -13.90 -13.69 -9.52
CA HIS A 371 -13.57 -12.31 -9.17
C HIS A 371 -14.57 -11.70 -8.20
N LEU A 372 -14.07 -10.72 -7.45
CA LEU A 372 -14.84 -9.95 -6.48
C LEU A 372 -14.70 -8.46 -6.79
N ILE A 373 -15.83 -7.79 -7.00
CA ILE A 373 -15.89 -6.34 -7.18
C ILE A 373 -16.41 -5.71 -5.89
N ILE A 374 -15.66 -4.76 -5.32
CA ILE A 374 -16.02 -4.04 -4.11
C ILE A 374 -16.09 -2.55 -4.43
N ASP A 375 -17.28 -1.96 -4.32
CA ASP A 375 -17.52 -0.53 -4.43
C ASP A 375 -17.64 0.09 -3.03
N VAL A 376 -16.80 1.07 -2.72
CA VAL A 376 -16.87 1.84 -1.47
C VAL A 376 -17.93 2.94 -1.61
N ILE A 377 -18.96 2.91 -0.77
CA ILE A 377 -20.17 3.75 -0.95
C ILE A 377 -20.22 4.99 -0.04
N ARG A 378 -19.33 5.06 0.97
CA ARG A 378 -19.06 6.25 1.79
C ARG A 378 -17.58 6.35 2.12
N ASP A 379 -17.13 7.53 2.53
CA ASP A 379 -15.77 7.71 3.01
C ASP A 379 -15.54 6.87 4.26
N ILE A 380 -14.39 6.20 4.31
CA ILE A 380 -13.91 5.41 5.44
C ILE A 380 -12.79 6.21 6.10
N GLY A 381 -12.91 6.48 7.41
CA GLY A 381 -11.91 7.25 8.14
C GLY A 381 -10.54 6.57 8.21
N ILE A 382 -9.46 7.33 8.34
CA ILE A 382 -8.06 6.80 8.44
C ILE A 382 -7.82 5.95 9.70
N HIS A 383 -8.69 6.09 10.71
CA HIS A 383 -8.67 5.28 11.93
C HIS A 383 -9.88 4.31 12.01
N GLU A 384 -10.69 4.24 10.97
CA GLU A 384 -11.83 3.32 10.88
C GLU A 384 -11.39 2.02 10.21
N LYS A 385 -11.79 0.87 10.76
CA LYS A 385 -11.55 -0.45 10.15
C LYS A 385 -12.86 -1.05 9.67
N VAL A 386 -13.05 -1.08 8.35
CA VAL A 386 -14.18 -1.78 7.70
C VAL A 386 -13.71 -3.13 7.20
N VAL A 387 -14.42 -4.21 7.54
CA VAL A 387 -14.00 -5.59 7.22
C VAL A 387 -14.87 -6.18 6.12
N VAL A 388 -14.23 -6.71 5.07
CA VAL A 388 -14.83 -7.61 4.08
C VAL A 388 -14.43 -9.03 4.47
N GLY A 389 -15.28 -9.69 5.27
CA GLY A 389 -14.89 -10.87 6.04
C GLY A 389 -14.61 -12.15 5.24
N THR A 390 -14.96 -12.20 3.96
CA THR A 390 -14.63 -13.29 3.04
C THR A 390 -14.61 -12.75 1.62
N LEU A 391 -13.81 -13.34 0.75
CA LEU A 391 -13.78 -13.00 -0.67
C LEU A 391 -14.84 -13.75 -1.51
N GLU A 392 -15.59 -14.68 -0.90
CA GLU A 392 -16.47 -15.61 -1.62
C GLU A 392 -17.96 -15.32 -1.41
N GLN A 393 -18.30 -14.08 -1.06
CA GLN A 393 -19.68 -13.70 -0.79
C GLN A 393 -20.03 -12.32 -1.32
N SER A 394 -21.19 -12.22 -1.98
CA SER A 394 -21.80 -10.92 -2.30
C SER A 394 -22.45 -10.34 -1.05
N ARG A 395 -22.16 -9.08 -0.72
CA ARG A 395 -22.68 -8.41 0.47
C ARG A 395 -22.77 -6.90 0.25
N THR A 396 -23.85 -6.29 0.73
CA THR A 396 -23.96 -4.82 0.83
C THR A 396 -24.01 -4.43 2.29
N THR A 397 -23.24 -3.42 2.67
CA THR A 397 -23.22 -2.80 3.99
C THR A 397 -23.50 -1.29 3.84
N ASP A 398 -23.37 -0.52 4.92
CA ASP A 398 -23.36 0.94 4.89
C ASP A 398 -22.05 1.51 4.29
N ALA A 399 -20.96 0.72 4.30
CA ALA A 399 -19.63 1.14 3.90
C ALA A 399 -19.25 0.72 2.47
N TYR A 400 -19.68 -0.47 2.04
CA TYR A 400 -19.31 -1.03 0.74
C TYR A 400 -20.39 -1.94 0.16
N ARG A 401 -20.31 -2.17 -1.15
CA ARG A 401 -21.03 -3.22 -1.87
C ARG A 401 -20.03 -4.16 -2.55
N ALA A 402 -20.05 -5.42 -2.15
CA ALA A 402 -19.24 -6.50 -2.72
C ALA A 402 -20.12 -7.41 -3.60
N VAL A 403 -19.66 -7.68 -4.82
CA VAL A 403 -20.28 -8.59 -5.78
C VAL A 403 -19.26 -9.66 -6.16
N TYR A 404 -19.52 -10.87 -5.67
CA TYR A 404 -18.72 -12.05 -5.98
C TYR A 404 -19.29 -12.75 -7.20
N VAL A 405 -18.44 -13.04 -8.18
CA VAL A 405 -18.75 -13.87 -9.34
C VAL A 405 -17.92 -15.14 -9.21
N ARG A 406 -18.60 -16.24 -8.87
CA ARG A 406 -18.01 -17.54 -8.51
C ARG A 406 -17.75 -18.41 -9.74
N ASN A 407 -16.58 -19.03 -9.82
CA ASN A 407 -16.27 -20.17 -10.66
C ASN A 407 -15.91 -21.40 -9.78
N ASN A 408 -14.71 -21.42 -9.21
CA ASN A 408 -14.14 -22.50 -8.39
C ASN A 408 -13.58 -22.04 -7.02
N GLY A 409 -13.78 -20.78 -6.65
CA GLY A 409 -13.44 -20.21 -5.34
C GLY A 409 -12.26 -19.23 -5.37
N LEU A 410 -12.44 -18.02 -4.85
CA LEU A 410 -11.43 -16.94 -4.85
C LEU A 410 -10.53 -16.90 -3.61
N ALA A 411 -11.00 -17.43 -2.47
CA ALA A 411 -10.28 -17.30 -1.20
C ALA A 411 -9.01 -18.16 -1.20
N GLY A 412 -7.85 -17.51 -1.12
CA GLY A 412 -6.55 -18.15 -1.27
C GLY A 412 -6.20 -18.46 -2.73
N LYS A 413 -6.71 -17.65 -3.68
CA LYS A 413 -6.34 -17.73 -5.10
C LYS A 413 -6.18 -16.37 -5.77
N VAL A 414 -6.17 -15.28 -5.01
CA VAL A 414 -6.07 -13.94 -5.60
C VAL A 414 -4.70 -13.80 -6.27
N SER A 415 -4.69 -13.60 -7.60
CA SER A 415 -3.48 -13.33 -8.37
C SER A 415 -3.44 -11.94 -9.01
N ARG A 416 -4.53 -11.17 -8.95
CA ARG A 416 -4.55 -9.77 -9.42
C ARG A 416 -5.47 -8.91 -8.57
N VAL A 417 -5.03 -7.68 -8.29
CA VAL A 417 -5.81 -6.63 -7.63
C VAL A 417 -5.83 -5.38 -8.50
N GLU A 418 -7.01 -4.84 -8.74
CA GLU A 418 -7.20 -3.54 -9.39
C GLU A 418 -7.89 -2.56 -8.45
N ILE A 419 -7.33 -1.37 -8.32
CA ILE A 419 -7.90 -0.26 -7.57
C ILE A 419 -8.16 0.87 -8.55
N GLY A 420 -9.40 1.35 -8.60
CA GLY A 420 -9.84 2.41 -9.48
C GLY A 420 -11.07 3.11 -8.96
N THR A 421 -11.85 3.69 -9.87
CA THR A 421 -13.09 4.39 -9.55
C THR A 421 -14.30 3.52 -9.87
N THR A 422 -15.34 3.61 -9.04
CA THR A 422 -16.66 3.03 -9.32
C THR A 422 -17.34 3.86 -10.40
N PRO A 423 -17.71 3.26 -11.56
CA PRO A 423 -18.46 3.98 -12.58
C PRO A 423 -19.84 4.42 -12.08
N THR A 424 -20.17 5.68 -12.30
CA THR A 424 -21.46 6.28 -11.90
C THR A 424 -22.57 6.02 -12.93
N ASP A 425 -22.19 5.69 -14.16
CA ASP A 425 -23.08 5.25 -15.24
C ASP A 425 -23.16 3.72 -15.31
N PHE A 426 -23.62 3.17 -16.43
CA PHE A 426 -23.72 1.73 -16.67
C PHE A 426 -22.62 1.20 -17.60
N SER A 427 -21.50 1.91 -17.76
CA SER A 427 -20.39 1.52 -18.65
C SER A 427 -19.73 0.19 -18.26
N ASP A 428 -19.84 -0.22 -17.00
CA ASP A 428 -19.38 -1.51 -16.48
C ASP A 428 -20.49 -2.57 -16.38
N ALA A 429 -21.66 -2.32 -16.96
CA ALA A 429 -22.76 -3.30 -16.97
C ALA A 429 -22.29 -4.61 -17.60
N SER A 430 -22.63 -5.73 -16.94
CA SER A 430 -22.25 -7.08 -17.36
C SER A 430 -23.22 -8.13 -16.83
N ILE A 431 -23.18 -9.30 -17.46
CA ILE A 431 -23.93 -10.50 -17.07
C ILE A 431 -22.94 -11.64 -16.92
N ALA A 432 -22.99 -12.34 -15.79
CA ALA A 432 -22.30 -13.60 -15.58
C ALA A 432 -23.25 -14.77 -15.93
N LEU A 433 -22.81 -15.70 -16.76
CA LEU A 433 -23.56 -16.88 -17.20
C LEU A 433 -22.99 -18.13 -16.53
N TYR A 434 -23.86 -19.06 -16.14
CA TYR A 434 -23.48 -20.22 -15.32
C TYR A 434 -23.99 -21.54 -15.90
N GLU A 435 -23.20 -22.60 -15.71
CA GLU A 435 -23.52 -23.98 -16.11
C GLU A 435 -24.64 -24.60 -15.25
N GLY A 436 -24.87 -24.08 -14.05
CA GLY A 436 -25.89 -24.56 -13.11
C GLY A 436 -27.11 -23.67 -13.07
N ASN A 437 -28.19 -24.16 -12.45
CA ASN A 437 -29.32 -23.31 -12.09
C ASN A 437 -28.96 -22.43 -10.89
N ASN A 438 -29.71 -21.34 -10.67
CA ASN A 438 -29.57 -20.41 -9.54
C ASN A 438 -28.18 -19.74 -9.39
N ALA A 439 -27.32 -19.79 -10.42
CA ALA A 439 -25.93 -19.37 -10.35
C ALA A 439 -25.10 -20.11 -9.26
N GLU A 440 -25.35 -21.42 -9.07
CA GLU A 440 -24.70 -22.25 -8.03
C GLU A 440 -23.48 -23.06 -8.52
N GLN A 441 -23.39 -23.41 -9.82
CA GLN A 441 -22.25 -24.17 -10.38
C GLN A 441 -21.17 -23.22 -10.96
N ASN A 442 -20.34 -23.73 -11.87
CA ASN A 442 -19.23 -23.00 -12.45
C ASN A 442 -19.71 -21.82 -13.29
N LEU A 443 -18.85 -20.80 -13.33
CA LEU A 443 -18.99 -19.67 -14.23
C LEU A 443 -18.65 -20.17 -15.64
N ASP A 444 -19.56 -19.97 -16.57
CA ASP A 444 -19.26 -20.21 -17.98
C ASP A 444 -18.50 -19.01 -18.57
N CYS A 445 -19.08 -17.81 -18.45
CA CYS A 445 -18.43 -16.58 -18.90
C CYS A 445 -19.07 -15.33 -18.30
N VAL A 446 -18.40 -14.18 -18.50
CA VAL A 446 -18.97 -12.86 -18.24
C VAL A 446 -18.99 -12.05 -19.52
N VAL A 447 -20.19 -11.60 -19.89
CA VAL A 447 -20.43 -10.80 -21.09
C VAL A 447 -20.72 -9.34 -20.72
N PRO A 448 -20.16 -8.36 -21.46
CA PRO A 448 -20.56 -6.97 -21.31
C PRO A 448 -22.06 -6.78 -21.55
N PHE A 449 -22.66 -5.78 -20.93
CA PHE A 449 -24.09 -5.49 -21.09
C PHE A 449 -24.40 -3.98 -21.18
N HIS A 450 -23.36 -3.18 -21.44
CA HIS A 450 -23.44 -1.74 -21.65
C HIS A 450 -23.56 -1.34 -23.14
N TYR A 451 -23.50 -2.31 -24.06
CA TYR A 451 -23.66 -2.06 -25.50
C TYR A 451 -24.31 -3.23 -26.22
N THR A 452 -24.85 -2.96 -27.40
CA THR A 452 -25.47 -3.98 -28.25
C THR A 452 -24.42 -4.83 -28.95
N HIS A 453 -24.50 -6.14 -28.77
CA HIS A 453 -23.63 -7.11 -29.45
C HIS A 453 -24.25 -8.51 -29.42
N ASN A 454 -23.64 -9.42 -30.19
CA ASN A 454 -24.04 -10.81 -30.24
C ASN A 454 -22.89 -11.69 -29.78
N VAL A 455 -23.21 -12.83 -29.16
CA VAL A 455 -22.26 -13.83 -28.71
C VAL A 455 -22.62 -15.18 -29.34
N ARG A 456 -21.74 -15.70 -30.19
CA ARG A 456 -21.80 -17.08 -30.70
C ARG A 456 -21.01 -17.94 -29.71
N MET A 457 -21.66 -18.85 -28.99
CA MET A 457 -20.98 -19.57 -27.90
C MET A 457 -19.79 -20.40 -28.41
N LYS A 458 -19.89 -21.02 -29.59
CA LYS A 458 -18.73 -21.73 -30.21
C LYS A 458 -17.55 -20.84 -30.60
N ARG A 459 -17.74 -19.52 -30.75
CA ARG A 459 -16.74 -18.55 -31.25
C ARG A 459 -16.98 -17.17 -30.66
N ASN A 460 -16.40 -16.92 -29.49
CA ASN A 460 -16.48 -15.63 -28.82
C ASN A 460 -15.17 -15.30 -28.08
N GLY A 461 -14.97 -14.02 -27.76
CA GLY A 461 -13.82 -13.55 -26.99
C GLY A 461 -14.05 -13.51 -25.47
N PHE A 462 -15.21 -13.96 -24.99
CA PHE A 462 -15.61 -13.87 -23.58
C PHE A 462 -15.42 -15.19 -22.82
N GLY A 463 -15.09 -16.27 -23.53
CA GLY A 463 -14.88 -17.59 -22.95
C GLY A 463 -16.15 -18.44 -22.81
N CYS A 464 -17.29 -17.99 -23.33
CA CYS A 464 -18.56 -18.73 -23.16
C CYS A 464 -18.52 -20.08 -23.88
N SER A 465 -19.09 -21.11 -23.26
CA SER A 465 -19.15 -22.47 -23.79
C SER A 465 -20.50 -22.74 -24.47
N ASN A 466 -20.46 -23.60 -25.47
CA ASN A 466 -21.66 -23.99 -26.21
C ASN A 466 -22.40 -25.11 -25.47
N ASP A 467 -23.71 -24.94 -25.29
CA ASP A 467 -24.60 -25.91 -24.67
C ASP A 467 -24.36 -26.18 -23.17
N GLU A 468 -23.72 -25.24 -22.46
CA GLU A 468 -23.48 -25.39 -21.01
C GLU A 468 -24.38 -24.48 -20.16
N ILE A 469 -24.71 -23.26 -20.63
CA ILE A 469 -25.36 -22.23 -19.82
C ILE A 469 -26.80 -22.61 -19.42
N ARG A 470 -27.14 -22.44 -18.14
CA ARG A 470 -28.47 -22.71 -17.57
C ARG A 470 -29.05 -21.55 -16.77
N SER A 471 -28.22 -20.66 -16.22
CA SER A 471 -28.67 -19.51 -15.45
C SER A 471 -27.76 -18.31 -15.62
N ALA A 472 -28.15 -17.17 -15.04
CA ALA A 472 -27.34 -15.95 -15.11
C ALA A 472 -27.43 -15.12 -13.82
N ARG A 473 -26.42 -14.29 -13.62
CA ARG A 473 -26.43 -13.16 -12.68
C ARG A 473 -26.20 -11.89 -13.46
N ILE A 474 -27.21 -11.02 -13.52
CA ILE A 474 -27.03 -9.66 -14.00
C ILE A 474 -26.28 -8.90 -12.91
N VAL A 475 -25.00 -8.58 -13.16
CA VAL A 475 -24.14 -7.90 -12.20
C VAL A 475 -24.56 -6.43 -12.07
N LYS A 476 -24.79 -5.78 -13.21
CA LYS A 476 -25.28 -4.41 -13.32
C LYS A 476 -25.93 -4.21 -14.69
N ALA A 477 -27.03 -3.47 -14.75
CA ALA A 477 -27.75 -3.20 -16.01
C ALA A 477 -28.66 -1.98 -15.91
N LYS A 478 -28.80 -1.23 -17.00
CA LYS A 478 -29.75 -0.10 -17.09
C LYS A 478 -31.18 -0.62 -17.32
N ALA A 479 -32.19 0.07 -16.80
CA ALA A 479 -33.58 -0.21 -17.14
C ALA A 479 -33.80 -0.15 -18.66
N GLY A 480 -34.61 -1.06 -19.20
CA GLY A 480 -34.93 -1.13 -20.62
C GLY A 480 -33.91 -1.88 -21.46
N THR A 481 -32.79 -2.34 -20.89
CA THR A 481 -31.91 -3.29 -21.59
C THR A 481 -32.54 -4.66 -21.66
N GLU A 482 -32.17 -5.42 -22.66
CA GLU A 482 -32.71 -6.76 -22.86
C GLU A 482 -31.67 -7.69 -23.48
N PHE A 483 -31.85 -8.98 -23.27
CA PHE A 483 -31.07 -9.98 -23.97
C PHE A 483 -31.93 -11.19 -24.31
N THR A 484 -31.50 -11.92 -25.33
CA THR A 484 -32.20 -13.10 -25.84
C THR A 484 -31.19 -14.21 -26.04
N LEU A 485 -31.43 -15.36 -25.42
CA LEU A 485 -30.62 -16.56 -25.59
C LEU A 485 -31.39 -17.58 -26.44
N THR A 486 -30.68 -18.29 -27.32
CA THR A 486 -31.28 -19.28 -28.22
C THR A 486 -30.46 -20.56 -28.25
N GLY A 487 -31.14 -21.68 -28.50
CA GLY A 487 -30.47 -22.96 -28.66
C GLY A 487 -29.72 -23.12 -29.98
N HIS A 488 -30.10 -22.38 -31.02
CA HIS A 488 -29.52 -22.54 -32.34
C HIS A 488 -28.18 -21.78 -32.48
N PRO A 489 -27.11 -22.37 -33.03
CA PRO A 489 -25.79 -21.72 -33.19
C PRO A 489 -25.77 -20.45 -34.04
N GLU A 490 -26.75 -20.29 -34.94
CA GLU A 490 -26.91 -19.09 -35.77
C GLU A 490 -27.98 -18.11 -35.23
N GLY A 491 -28.47 -18.31 -34.00
CA GLY A 491 -29.38 -17.37 -33.34
C GLY A 491 -30.87 -17.52 -33.70
N SER A 492 -31.25 -18.54 -34.47
CA SER A 492 -32.66 -18.81 -34.78
C SER A 492 -33.42 -19.39 -33.59
N SER A 493 -34.74 -19.21 -33.57
CA SER A 493 -35.60 -19.74 -32.49
C SER A 493 -35.95 -21.22 -32.65
N GLY A 494 -35.43 -21.92 -33.67
CA GLY A 494 -35.79 -23.30 -33.99
C GLY A 494 -35.44 -24.32 -32.91
N GLN A 495 -34.49 -24.00 -32.03
CA GLN A 495 -34.08 -24.82 -30.89
C GLN A 495 -34.41 -24.16 -29.54
N GLY A 496 -35.49 -23.37 -29.51
CA GLY A 496 -35.93 -22.66 -28.32
C GLY A 496 -35.26 -21.30 -28.13
N ARG A 497 -35.95 -20.43 -27.37
CA ARG A 497 -35.54 -19.06 -27.12
C ARG A 497 -36.08 -18.58 -25.78
N THR A 498 -35.26 -17.87 -25.03
CA THR A 498 -35.67 -17.12 -23.85
C THR A 498 -35.26 -15.67 -23.99
N HIS A 499 -36.21 -14.78 -23.79
CA HIS A 499 -36.03 -13.34 -23.83
C HIS A 499 -36.14 -12.77 -22.41
N VAL A 500 -35.22 -11.87 -22.07
CA VAL A 500 -35.14 -11.24 -20.75
C VAL A 500 -35.10 -9.73 -20.93
N MET A 501 -36.04 -9.03 -20.30
CA MET A 501 -36.10 -7.57 -20.27
C MET A 501 -35.85 -7.06 -18.85
N VAL A 502 -34.94 -6.11 -18.71
CA VAL A 502 -34.65 -5.43 -17.45
C VAL A 502 -35.66 -4.30 -17.23
N LEU A 503 -36.42 -4.39 -16.14
CA LEU A 503 -37.55 -3.50 -15.85
C LEU A 503 -37.14 -2.25 -15.05
N ARG A 504 -36.03 -2.30 -14.32
CA ARG A 504 -35.48 -1.17 -13.56
C ARG A 504 -33.96 -1.27 -13.50
N ASP A 505 -33.31 -0.17 -13.13
CA ASP A 505 -31.87 -0.14 -12.96
C ASP A 505 -31.41 -1.21 -11.94
N ILE A 506 -30.52 -2.09 -12.39
CA ILE A 506 -29.90 -3.13 -11.58
C ILE A 506 -28.56 -2.58 -11.09
N THR A 507 -28.55 -2.11 -9.84
CA THR A 507 -27.33 -1.68 -9.12
C THR A 507 -26.93 -2.67 -8.01
N THR A 508 -27.77 -3.66 -7.77
CA THR A 508 -27.52 -4.81 -6.89
C THR A 508 -27.79 -6.06 -7.73
N PRO A 509 -26.87 -7.04 -7.77
CA PRO A 509 -26.98 -8.16 -8.69
C PRO A 509 -28.30 -8.92 -8.59
N VAL A 510 -28.83 -9.34 -9.74
CA VAL A 510 -30.08 -10.11 -9.86
C VAL A 510 -29.78 -11.46 -10.49
N VAL A 511 -30.25 -12.53 -9.86
CA VAL A 511 -30.11 -13.90 -10.38
C VAL A 511 -31.32 -14.25 -11.24
N ILE A 512 -31.07 -14.76 -12.43
CA ILE A 512 -32.03 -15.45 -13.27
C ILE A 512 -31.82 -16.93 -13.03
N PRO A 513 -32.72 -17.63 -12.33
CA PRO A 513 -32.44 -18.97 -11.80
C PRO A 513 -32.39 -20.06 -12.89
N SER A 514 -33.12 -19.86 -13.98
CA SER A 514 -33.22 -20.78 -15.12
C SER A 514 -33.78 -20.02 -16.33
N PHE A 515 -33.43 -20.44 -17.54
CA PHE A 515 -34.02 -19.93 -18.78
C PHE A 515 -35.20 -20.78 -19.27
N ASN A 516 -35.53 -21.88 -18.59
CA ASN A 516 -36.65 -22.76 -18.93
C ASN A 516 -38.01 -22.32 -18.36
N ARG A 517 -38.07 -21.17 -17.66
CA ARG A 517 -39.29 -20.70 -17.00
C ARG A 517 -39.56 -19.24 -17.32
N SER A 518 -40.81 -18.93 -17.61
CA SER A 518 -41.28 -17.54 -17.69
C SER A 518 -41.66 -17.05 -16.30
N TYR A 519 -41.19 -15.86 -15.94
CA TYR A 519 -41.59 -15.18 -14.71
C TYR A 519 -41.39 -13.68 -14.86
N ARG A 520 -41.98 -12.93 -13.95
CA ARG A 520 -41.78 -11.49 -13.85
C ARG A 520 -41.69 -11.12 -12.39
N ASP A 521 -40.68 -10.36 -12.05
CA ASP A 521 -40.55 -9.72 -10.74
C ASP A 521 -40.40 -8.21 -10.91
N VAL A 522 -39.89 -7.54 -9.88
CA VAL A 522 -39.67 -6.09 -9.89
C VAL A 522 -38.48 -5.66 -10.76
N ASN A 523 -37.53 -6.57 -10.99
CA ASN A 523 -36.25 -6.32 -11.66
C ASN A 523 -36.30 -6.71 -13.14
N VAL A 524 -36.89 -7.86 -13.46
CA VAL A 524 -36.81 -8.48 -14.78
C VAL A 524 -38.13 -9.12 -15.19
N LYS A 525 -38.32 -9.22 -16.51
CA LYS A 525 -39.32 -10.08 -17.13
C LYS A 525 -38.60 -11.13 -17.97
N VAL A 526 -38.73 -12.39 -17.58
CA VAL A 526 -38.20 -13.54 -18.33
C VAL A 526 -39.35 -14.21 -19.08
N THR A 527 -39.20 -14.34 -20.39
CA THR A 527 -40.19 -14.95 -21.27
C THR A 527 -39.53 -16.08 -22.06
N ASN A 528 -39.84 -17.32 -21.69
CA ASN A 528 -39.50 -18.49 -22.48
C ASN A 528 -40.54 -18.65 -23.61
N HIS A 529 -40.07 -18.78 -24.85
CA HIS A 529 -40.89 -18.80 -26.07
C HIS A 529 -40.95 -20.18 -26.76
N GLY A 530 -40.77 -21.29 -26.03
CA GLY A 530 -40.87 -22.62 -26.62
C GLY A 530 -40.25 -23.72 -25.76
N GLN A 531 -39.40 -24.54 -26.37
CA GLN A 531 -38.66 -25.58 -25.65
C GLN A 531 -37.64 -24.95 -24.69
N GLY A 532 -37.39 -25.63 -23.58
CA GLY A 532 -36.34 -25.24 -22.64
C GLY A 532 -34.95 -25.24 -23.29
N ILE A 533 -34.18 -24.19 -23.01
CA ILE A 533 -32.82 -23.96 -23.54
C ILE A 533 -31.71 -24.12 -22.49
N ASP A 534 -32.02 -24.40 -21.21
CA ASP A 534 -30.97 -24.66 -20.21
C ASP A 534 -30.05 -25.81 -20.68
N GLY A 535 -28.75 -25.55 -20.76
CA GLY A 535 -27.75 -26.52 -21.20
C GLY A 535 -27.83 -26.81 -22.70
N LYS A 536 -28.35 -25.86 -23.48
CA LYS A 536 -28.45 -25.91 -24.94
C LYS A 536 -28.14 -24.58 -25.59
N ILE A 537 -27.70 -23.59 -24.83
CA ILE A 537 -27.55 -22.22 -25.31
C ILE A 537 -26.34 -22.15 -26.22
N SER A 538 -26.57 -21.76 -27.47
CA SER A 538 -25.52 -21.67 -28.50
C SER A 538 -25.34 -20.24 -29.04
N PHE A 539 -26.29 -19.33 -28.79
CA PHE A 539 -26.20 -17.93 -29.24
C PHE A 539 -26.93 -16.98 -28.27
N GLY A 540 -26.37 -15.77 -28.11
CA GLY A 540 -26.99 -14.68 -27.36
C GLY A 540 -27.02 -13.35 -28.12
N TYR A 541 -28.16 -12.68 -28.10
CA TYR A 541 -28.32 -11.28 -28.51
C TYR A 541 -28.39 -10.42 -27.26
N PHE A 542 -27.48 -9.46 -27.11
CA PHE A 542 -27.46 -8.56 -25.96
C PHE A 542 -27.70 -7.14 -26.46
N TYR A 543 -28.78 -6.52 -25.98
CA TYR A 543 -29.15 -5.15 -26.28
C TYR A 543 -28.92 -4.31 -25.02
N GLY A 544 -27.65 -3.95 -24.80
CA GLY A 544 -27.23 -3.07 -23.72
C GLY A 544 -27.69 -1.62 -23.91
N GLY A 545 -27.80 -0.89 -22.81
CA GLY A 545 -28.23 0.50 -22.77
C GLY A 545 -27.03 1.42 -22.66
N ARG A 546 -27.06 2.54 -23.39
CA ARG A 546 -26.03 3.59 -23.29
C ARG A 546 -26.14 4.36 -21.99
#